data_AF-A0A8S2GB41-F1
#
_entry.id   AF-A0A8S2GB41-F1
#
_cell.length_a   1.000
_cell.length_b   1.000
_cell.length_c   1.000
_cell.angle_alpha   90.00
_cell.angle_beta   90.00
_cell.angle_gamma   90.00
#
_symmetry.space_group_name_H-M   'P 1'
#
loop_
_entity.id
_entity.type
_entity.pdbx_description
1 polymer ?
#
loop_
_entity_poly.entity_id
_entity_poly.type
_entity_poly.pdbx_seq_one_letter_code
_entity_poly.pdbx_strand_id
1 'polypeptide(L)'
;FLKDRRKPANIRSRGEGIYVAEFTPSSEGLHRVDIAWSDYPIAKSPFNVQVFPHFEPHKVIVDGPGIRSGVPASLPTNFRVDTREAGFEHLDILVK
;
A
#
# COMPACT_ATOMS: atom_id res chain seq x y z
N PHE A 1 -8.00 -2.89 29.79
CA PHE A 1 -7.13 -4.00 29.33
C PHE A 1 -6.59 -3.74 27.92
N LEU A 2 -5.81 -2.67 27.73
CA LEU A 2 -5.08 -2.47 26.47
C LEU A 2 -3.76 -3.22 26.60
N LYS A 3 -3.74 -4.49 26.18
CA LYS A 3 -2.47 -5.20 25.99
C LYS A 3 -1.69 -4.43 24.93
N ASP A 4 -0.54 -3.94 25.34
CA ASP A 4 0.45 -3.28 24.52
C ASP A 4 0.68 -4.14 23.25
N ARG A 5 0.20 -3.65 22.09
CA ARG A 5 0.33 -4.34 20.78
C ARG A 5 1.71 -4.09 20.16
N ARG A 6 2.70 -3.64 20.95
CA ARG A 6 4.08 -3.48 20.49
C ARG A 6 4.62 -4.84 20.07
N LYS A 7 4.85 -4.98 18.77
CA LYS A 7 5.59 -6.11 18.22
C LYS A 7 7.04 -5.68 18.04
N PRO A 8 8.02 -6.44 18.54
CA PRO A 8 9.42 -6.16 18.27
C PRO A 8 9.68 -6.26 16.77
N ALA A 9 10.45 -5.30 16.24
CA ALA A 9 11.00 -5.38 14.89
C ALA A 9 12.22 -6.32 14.90
N ASN A 10 12.49 -6.98 13.78
CA ASN A 10 13.72 -7.70 13.57
C ASN A 10 14.85 -6.70 13.31
N ILE A 11 15.92 -6.72 14.10
CA ILE A 11 17.04 -5.78 13.97
C ILE A 11 18.28 -6.54 13.52
N ARG A 12 18.87 -6.12 12.39
CA ARG A 12 20.10 -6.68 11.83
C ARG A 12 21.18 -5.62 11.72
N SER A 13 22.38 -5.90 12.23
CA SER A 13 23.57 -5.07 11.98
C SER A 13 24.10 -5.31 10.56
N ARG A 14 24.52 -4.23 9.87
CA ARG A 14 25.25 -4.28 8.61
C ARG A 14 26.74 -3.92 8.74
N GLY A 15 27.24 -3.76 9.97
CA GLY A 15 28.58 -3.22 10.23
C GLY A 15 28.60 -1.69 10.25
N GLU A 16 29.72 -1.11 10.69
CA GLU A 16 29.98 0.34 10.67
C GLU A 16 28.92 1.22 11.36
N GLY A 17 28.27 0.70 12.40
CA GLY A 17 27.21 1.42 13.13
C GLY A 17 25.87 1.49 12.40
N ILE A 18 25.71 0.76 11.29
CA ILE A 18 24.46 0.69 10.51
C ILE A 18 23.62 -0.49 11.00
N TYR A 19 22.36 -0.19 11.34
CA TYR A 19 21.35 -1.17 11.75
C TYR A 19 20.14 -1.09 10.81
N VAL A 20 19.55 -2.24 10.50
CA VAL A 20 18.33 -2.39 9.71
C VAL A 20 17.25 -2.95 10.62
N ALA A 21 16.15 -2.23 10.76
CA ALA A 21 14.96 -2.71 11.45
C ALA A 21 13.89 -3.10 10.43
N GLU A 22 13.41 -4.34 10.49
CA GLU A 22 12.36 -4.89 9.63
C GLU A 22 11.14 -5.25 10.47
N PHE A 23 9.95 -4.84 10.03
CA PHE A 23 8.69 -5.24 10.64
C PHE A 23 7.66 -5.55 9.55
N THR A 24 6.78 -6.50 9.81
CA THR A 24 5.63 -6.79 8.96
C THR A 24 4.36 -6.35 9.68
N PRO A 25 3.67 -5.29 9.21
CA PRO A 25 2.44 -4.83 9.82
C PRO A 25 1.35 -5.90 9.68
N SER A 26 0.55 -6.10 10.73
CA SER A 26 -0.55 -7.09 10.73
C SER A 26 -1.89 -6.52 10.27
N SER A 27 -1.97 -5.22 10.03
CA SER A 27 -3.17 -4.52 9.56
C SER A 27 -2.80 -3.26 8.79
N GLU A 28 -3.71 -2.78 7.95
CA GLU A 28 -3.66 -1.45 7.36
C GLU A 28 -3.78 -0.35 8.43
N GLY A 29 -3.44 0.89 8.05
CA GLY A 29 -3.56 2.08 8.89
C GLY A 29 -2.22 2.69 9.29
N LEU A 30 -2.28 3.70 10.17
CA LEU A 30 -1.10 4.40 10.67
C LEU A 30 -0.41 3.59 11.77
N HIS A 31 0.84 3.20 11.55
CA HIS A 31 1.68 2.50 12.53
C HIS A 31 2.72 3.45 13.12
N ARG A 32 2.90 3.38 14.44
CA ARG A 32 3.95 4.12 15.16
C ARG A 32 5.14 3.19 15.40
N VAL A 33 6.31 3.58 14.91
CA VAL A 33 7.57 2.86 15.08
C VAL A 33 8.49 3.67 15.99
N ASP A 34 8.65 3.18 17.22
CA ASP A 34 9.58 3.74 18.20
C ASP A 34 10.96 3.09 18.03
N ILE A 35 12.02 3.90 17.92
CA ILE A 35 13.42 3.46 17.79
C ILE A 35 14.23 4.18 18.86
N ALA A 36 14.91 3.41 19.71
CA ALA A 36 15.70 3.92 20.80
C ALA A 36 17.10 3.28 20.84
N TRP A 37 18.06 4.03 21.35
CA TRP A 37 19.40 3.57 21.70
C TRP A 37 19.61 3.79 23.20
N SER A 38 19.90 2.71 23.95
CA SER A 38 20.05 2.76 25.41
C SER A 38 18.85 3.43 26.10
N ASP A 39 17.63 3.05 25.71
CA ASP A 39 16.35 3.61 26.19
C ASP A 39 16.08 5.09 25.84
N TYR A 40 17.01 5.75 25.12
CA TYR A 40 16.81 7.10 24.60
C TYR A 40 16.35 7.06 23.14
N PRO A 41 15.28 7.78 22.76
CA PRO A 41 14.82 7.83 21.37
C PRO A 41 15.90 8.44 20.48
N ILE A 42 16.11 7.84 19.30
CA ILE A 42 16.99 8.44 18.30
C ILE A 42 16.34 9.68 17.68
N ALA A 43 17.14 10.51 17.01
CA ALA A 43 16.63 11.65 16.27
C ALA A 43 15.50 11.22 15.31
N LYS A 44 14.39 11.97 15.32
CA LYS A 44 13.18 11.77 14.52
C LYS A 44 12.29 10.58 14.93
N SER A 45 12.64 9.82 15.96
CA SER A 45 11.71 8.85 16.54
C SER A 45 10.63 9.58 17.37
N PRO A 46 9.35 9.18 17.31
CA PRO A 46 8.79 8.05 16.55
C PRO A 46 8.64 8.32 15.05
N PHE A 47 8.69 7.26 14.26
CA PHE A 47 8.35 7.28 12.85
C PHE A 47 6.90 6.83 12.66
N ASN A 48 6.12 7.63 11.94
CA ASN A 48 4.75 7.28 11.57
C ASN A 48 4.76 6.67 10.16
N VAL A 49 4.35 5.41 10.04
CA VAL A 49 4.32 4.66 8.79
C VAL A 49 2.86 4.39 8.42
N GLN A 50 2.40 4.98 7.33
CA GLN A 50 1.08 4.66 6.78
C GLN A 50 1.17 3.36 5.99
N VAL A 51 0.45 2.33 6.43
CA VAL A 51 0.32 1.06 5.72
C VAL A 51 -1.00 1.07 4.96
N PHE A 52 -0.91 0.95 3.64
CA PHE A 52 -2.08 0.88 2.77
C PHE A 52 -2.56 -0.56 2.62
N PRO A 53 -3.85 -0.76 2.29
CA PRO A 53 -4.36 -2.07 1.91
C PRO A 53 -3.53 -2.66 0.78
N HIS A 54 -3.41 -3.99 0.75
CA HIS A 54 -2.87 -4.66 -0.42
C HIS A 54 -3.83 -4.44 -1.60
N PHE A 55 -3.29 -4.10 -2.77
CA PHE A 55 -4.04 -4.01 -4.01
C PHE A 55 -3.39 -4.89 -5.07
N GLU A 56 -4.21 -5.47 -5.93
CA GLU A 56 -3.85 -6.45 -6.93
C GLU A 56 -4.37 -6.01 -8.31
N PRO A 57 -3.62 -5.15 -9.03
CA PRO A 57 -4.08 -4.55 -10.30
C PRO A 57 -4.50 -5.57 -11.36
N HIS A 58 -3.87 -6.74 -11.34
CA HIS A 58 -4.16 -7.83 -12.28
C HIS A 58 -5.55 -8.46 -12.08
N LYS A 59 -6.24 -8.15 -10.97
CA LYS A 59 -7.62 -8.56 -10.69
C LYS A 59 -8.65 -7.54 -11.15
N VAL A 60 -8.23 -6.40 -11.72
CA VAL A 60 -9.14 -5.46 -12.38
C VAL A 60 -9.63 -6.08 -13.69
N ILE A 61 -10.95 -6.14 -13.88
CA ILE A 61 -11.57 -6.64 -15.10
C ILE A 61 -12.17 -5.44 -15.85
N VAL A 62 -11.86 -5.32 -17.14
CA VAL A 62 -12.45 -4.31 -18.03
C VAL A 62 -13.18 -4.99 -19.17
N ASP A 63 -14.44 -4.64 -19.38
CA ASP A 63 -15.28 -5.21 -20.43
C ASP A 63 -16.18 -4.16 -21.09
N GLY A 64 -16.72 -4.47 -22.27
CA GLY A 64 -17.67 -3.62 -23.00
C GLY A 64 -17.27 -3.29 -24.44
N PRO A 65 -18.17 -2.67 -25.21
CA PRO A 65 -17.91 -2.32 -26.61
C PRO A 65 -16.85 -1.22 -26.77
N GLY A 66 -16.71 -0.31 -25.79
CA GLY A 66 -15.79 0.83 -25.87
C GLY A 66 -14.29 0.50 -25.80
N ILE A 67 -13.93 -0.75 -25.48
CA ILE A 67 -12.53 -1.22 -25.42
C ILE A 67 -12.16 -2.17 -26.57
N ARG A 68 -13.08 -2.39 -27.51
CA ARG A 68 -12.87 -3.26 -28.68
C ARG A 68 -12.32 -2.43 -29.84
N SER A 69 -11.75 -3.10 -30.85
CA SER A 69 -11.43 -2.46 -32.12
C SER A 69 -12.69 -2.09 -32.90
N GLY A 70 -12.63 -1.00 -33.67
CA GLY A 70 -13.72 -0.60 -34.56
C GLY A 70 -14.91 0.08 -33.87
N VAL A 71 -14.70 0.77 -32.75
CA VAL A 71 -15.72 1.60 -32.11
C VAL A 71 -16.21 2.66 -33.12
N PRO A 72 -17.51 2.74 -33.43
CA PRO A 72 -18.03 3.71 -34.38
C PRO A 72 -17.76 5.14 -33.93
N ALA A 73 -17.26 5.96 -34.85
CA ALA A 73 -17.16 7.40 -34.62
C ALA A 73 -18.56 8.00 -34.46
N SER A 74 -18.66 9.07 -33.66
CA SER A 74 -19.88 9.87 -33.48
C SER A 74 -21.06 9.15 -32.81
N LEU A 75 -20.87 7.92 -32.32
CA LEU A 75 -21.85 7.22 -31.48
C LEU A 75 -21.28 7.02 -30.07
N PRO A 76 -22.07 7.28 -29.01
CA PRO A 76 -21.67 6.96 -27.64
C PRO A 76 -21.35 5.47 -27.50
N THR A 77 -20.33 5.16 -26.72
CA THR A 77 -19.97 3.80 -26.33
C THR A 77 -19.78 3.72 -24.82
N ASN A 78 -19.77 2.51 -24.27
CA ASN A 78 -19.60 2.26 -22.86
C ASN A 78 -18.58 1.13 -22.62
N PHE A 79 -17.98 1.15 -21.44
CA PHE A 79 -17.23 0.05 -20.88
C PHE A 79 -17.45 0.02 -19.37
N ARG A 80 -17.16 -1.12 -18.76
CA ARG A 80 -17.28 -1.37 -17.34
C ARG A 80 -15.90 -1.71 -16.79
N VAL A 81 -15.60 -1.18 -15.61
CA VAL A 81 -14.41 -1.51 -14.84
C VAL A 81 -14.87 -2.13 -13.52
N ASP A 82 -14.44 -3.36 -13.26
CA ASP A 82 -14.72 -4.10 -12.03
C ASP A 82 -13.43 -4.22 -11.21
N THR A 83 -13.41 -3.56 -10.05
CA THR A 83 -12.26 -3.49 -9.13
C THR A 83 -12.50 -4.27 -7.83
N ARG A 84 -13.62 -5.00 -7.71
CA ARG A 84 -14.04 -5.60 -6.43
C ARG A 84 -13.01 -6.55 -5.82
N GLU A 85 -12.19 -7.19 -6.65
CA GLU A 85 -11.13 -8.11 -6.21
C GLU A 85 -9.73 -7.48 -6.22
N ALA A 86 -9.58 -6.24 -6.70
CA ALA A 86 -8.29 -5.59 -6.88
C ALA A 86 -7.81 -4.79 -5.66
N GLY A 87 -8.60 -4.70 -4.59
CA GLY A 87 -8.27 -3.87 -3.42
C GLY A 87 -8.54 -2.38 -3.64
N PHE A 88 -8.01 -1.54 -2.75
CA PHE A 88 -8.28 -0.09 -2.73
C PHE A 88 -7.05 0.71 -3.13
N GLU A 89 -7.08 1.32 -4.31
CA GLU A 89 -6.07 2.22 -4.86
C GLU A 89 -6.74 3.19 -5.87
N HIS A 90 -6.02 4.20 -6.33
CA HIS A 90 -6.49 5.12 -7.36
C HIS A 90 -6.68 4.42 -8.72
N LEU A 91 -7.77 4.75 -9.41
CA LEU A 91 -8.04 4.26 -10.76
C LEU A 91 -8.02 5.43 -11.74
N ASP A 92 -7.07 5.40 -12.67
CA ASP A 92 -6.98 6.37 -13.76
C ASP A 92 -7.55 5.81 -15.07
N ILE A 93 -8.33 6.62 -15.77
CA ILE A 93 -8.92 6.30 -17.08
C ILE A 93 -8.48 7.35 -18.10
N LEU A 94 -7.84 6.89 -19.18
CA LEU A 94 -7.39 7.73 -20.30
C LEU A 94 -8.03 7.26 -21.61
N VAL A 95 -8.76 8.15 -22.27
CA VAL A 95 -9.25 7.95 -23.64
C VAL A 95 -8.30 8.68 -24.59
N LYS A 96 -7.83 7.99 -25.64
CA LYS A 96 -6.92 8.53 -26.66
C LYS A 96 -7.63 8.68 -28.00
#